data_AF-A0A3R6ZT18-F1
#
_entry.id   AF-A0A3R6ZT18-F1
#
_cell.length_a   1.000
_cell.length_b   1.000
_cell.length_c   1.000
_cell.angle_alpha   90.00
_cell.angle_beta   90.00
_cell.angle_gamma   90.00
#
_symmetry.space_group_name_H-M   'P 1'
#
loop_
_entity.id
_entity.type
_entity.pdbx_description
1 polymer ?
#
loop_
_entity_poly.entity_id
_entity_poly.type
_entity_poly.pdbx_seq_one_letter_code
_entity_poly.pdbx_strand_id
1 'polypeptide(L)'
;MSQLERDSREALRACEEKFQLSLTTKTAQLQKACNDSIAAQEAAAQVALNEAVARTRETVERETTRIVEDAWREKMLAQRVDLEKHQAAFAQWERSKAADLATMQASLQEQFAQHTYESLEQHRREKETAMQAISDEWAVKLATVRRLDELELKDGRANAQLRCIQEVERLRTEANVRMQAEIHACAEASAKQHEGQMALVQEESEKLIEKVESAMTQLKRQKESIEQELKSVQKALEEAEDASFDLQEELTALKKLHVFHHVMLLNSGMRKIQHLEDEIDSVYGNVYDTLVNYKRDELVAHRSASNVVTSELGVLQAQIAEVIKTKSDGENDVQSALTELGTLEEEIGSIQLMKEGHVNQAQVARKRRLHHEMEAMLETIETKRTRVRSIEAKQQELQGLHKLKEDEMKGLERQLVQILVEQQKQLLGLVTAVKATSSSGDRDNNGPA
;
A
#
# COMPACT_ATOMS: atom_id res chain seq x y z
N MET A 1 -99.46 62.35 86.92
CA MET A 1 -98.72 62.76 85.71
C MET A 1 -97.27 62.22 85.65
N SER A 2 -96.85 61.27 86.50
CA SER A 2 -95.44 60.81 86.59
C SER A 2 -95.12 59.45 85.94
N GLN A 3 -96.15 58.66 85.57
CA GLN A 3 -95.96 57.34 84.93
C GLN A 3 -95.86 57.47 83.40
N LEU A 4 -96.75 58.27 82.80
CA LEU A 4 -96.88 58.44 81.35
C LEU A 4 -95.61 59.01 80.69
N GLU A 5 -94.90 59.92 81.37
CA GLU A 5 -93.65 60.50 80.87
C GLU A 5 -92.46 59.52 80.95
N ARG A 6 -92.46 58.61 81.93
CA ARG A 6 -91.48 57.52 81.98
C ARG A 6 -91.74 56.50 80.89
N ASP A 7 -92.99 56.07 80.74
CA ASP A 7 -93.39 55.10 79.72
C ASP A 7 -93.13 55.63 78.30
N SER A 8 -93.36 56.93 78.06
CA SER A 8 -93.03 57.59 76.79
C SER A 8 -91.52 57.68 76.52
N ARG A 9 -90.71 57.98 77.54
CA ARG A 9 -89.23 58.01 77.39
C ARG A 9 -88.63 56.61 77.23
N GLU A 10 -89.19 55.59 77.88
CA GLU A 10 -88.80 54.20 77.68
C GLU A 10 -89.22 53.69 76.30
N ALA A 11 -90.42 54.05 75.82
CA ALA A 11 -90.85 53.73 74.46
C ALA A 11 -89.99 54.42 73.39
N LEU A 12 -89.58 55.67 73.61
CA LEU A 12 -88.65 56.39 72.72
C LEU A 12 -87.26 55.75 72.73
N ARG A 13 -86.71 55.38 73.90
CA ARG A 13 -85.44 54.65 73.98
C ARG A 13 -85.52 53.28 73.30
N ALA A 14 -86.58 52.52 73.51
CA ALA A 14 -86.79 51.24 72.85
C ALA A 14 -86.92 51.39 71.31
N CYS A 15 -87.57 52.46 70.84
CA CYS A 15 -87.62 52.80 69.41
C CYS A 15 -86.25 53.19 68.86
N GLU A 16 -85.47 53.96 69.61
CA GLU A 16 -84.13 54.39 69.23
C GLU A 16 -83.13 53.23 69.21
N GLU A 17 -83.18 52.35 70.22
CA GLU A 17 -82.42 51.09 70.25
C GLU A 17 -82.81 50.17 69.09
N LYS A 18 -84.10 50.03 68.79
CA LYS A 18 -84.60 49.24 67.65
C LYS A 18 -84.16 49.85 66.31
N PHE A 19 -84.15 51.19 66.20
CA PHE A 19 -83.66 51.88 65.02
C PHE A 19 -82.15 51.69 64.86
N GLN A 20 -81.36 51.81 65.94
CA GLN A 20 -79.91 51.58 65.93
C GLN A 20 -79.57 50.12 65.61
N LEU A 21 -80.31 49.14 66.15
CA LEU A 21 -80.20 47.73 65.78
C LEU A 21 -80.56 47.48 64.31
N SER A 22 -81.62 48.13 63.81
CA SER A 22 -82.00 48.04 62.40
C SER A 22 -80.94 48.67 61.49
N LEU A 23 -80.41 49.84 61.86
CA LEU A 23 -79.36 50.56 61.14
C LEU A 23 -78.07 49.73 61.10
N THR A 24 -77.60 49.24 62.25
CA THR A 24 -76.39 48.40 62.33
C THR A 24 -76.55 47.11 61.55
N THR A 25 -77.72 46.46 61.60
CA THR A 25 -78.02 45.26 60.80
C THR A 25 -78.01 45.57 59.31
N LYS A 26 -78.64 46.67 58.87
CA LYS A 26 -78.64 47.10 57.47
C LYS A 26 -77.24 47.48 56.98
N THR A 27 -76.47 48.19 57.80
CA THR A 27 -75.08 48.56 57.49
C THR A 27 -74.21 47.31 57.39
N ALA A 28 -74.34 46.35 58.31
CA ALA A 28 -73.61 45.08 58.24
C ALA A 28 -74.00 44.24 57.01
N GLN A 29 -75.29 44.22 56.63
CA GLN A 29 -75.75 43.55 55.42
C GLN A 29 -75.21 44.22 54.14
N LEU A 30 -75.21 45.55 54.07
CA LEU A 30 -74.64 46.28 52.93
C LEU A 30 -73.12 46.14 52.87
N GLN A 31 -72.43 46.18 54.01
CA GLN A 31 -71.00 45.94 54.10
C GLN A 31 -70.66 44.53 53.61
N LYS A 32 -71.44 43.52 54.05
CA LYS A 32 -71.29 42.14 53.60
C LYS A 32 -71.55 42.01 52.11
N ALA A 33 -72.63 42.58 51.58
CA ALA A 33 -72.94 42.55 50.15
C ALA A 33 -71.86 43.25 49.30
N CYS A 34 -71.31 44.36 49.79
CA CYS A 34 -70.19 45.06 49.15
C CYS A 34 -68.93 44.18 49.14
N ASN A 35 -68.57 43.59 50.29
CA ASN A 35 -67.41 42.71 50.41
C ASN A 35 -67.56 41.45 49.53
N ASP A 36 -68.75 40.84 49.51
CA ASP A 36 -69.05 39.68 48.67
C ASP A 36 -68.95 40.03 47.18
N SER A 37 -69.41 41.23 46.78
CA SER A 37 -69.28 41.72 45.41
C SER A 37 -67.83 42.03 45.03
N ILE A 38 -67.02 42.58 45.94
CA ILE A 38 -65.59 42.83 45.70
C ILE A 38 -64.87 41.49 45.54
N ALA A 39 -65.09 40.54 46.45
CA ALA A 39 -64.49 39.21 46.37
C ALA A 39 -64.86 38.48 45.07
N ALA A 40 -66.11 38.61 44.61
CA ALA A 40 -66.55 38.03 43.33
C ALA A 40 -65.83 38.68 42.13
N GLN A 41 -65.65 40.01 42.14
CA GLN A 41 -64.93 40.72 41.09
C GLN A 41 -63.44 40.40 41.10
N GLU A 42 -62.81 40.29 42.27
CA GLU A 42 -61.42 39.86 42.43
C GLU A 42 -61.22 38.44 41.91
N ALA A 43 -62.12 37.51 42.24
CA ALA A 43 -62.08 36.14 41.72
C ALA A 43 -62.23 36.10 40.20
N ALA A 44 -63.17 36.87 39.63
CA ALA A 44 -63.37 36.96 38.18
C ALA A 44 -62.14 37.57 37.47
N ALA A 45 -61.56 38.63 38.04
CA ALA A 45 -60.34 39.25 37.52
C ALA A 45 -59.14 38.29 37.58
N GLN A 46 -59.00 37.51 38.65
CA GLN A 46 -57.95 36.51 38.79
C GLN A 46 -58.09 35.38 37.75
N VAL A 47 -59.31 34.92 37.49
CA VAL A 47 -59.57 33.92 36.43
C VAL A 47 -59.21 34.50 35.05
N ALA A 48 -59.66 35.71 34.75
CA ALA A 48 -59.35 36.37 33.48
C ALA A 48 -57.84 36.59 33.28
N LEU A 49 -57.12 36.95 34.35
CA LEU A 49 -55.66 37.07 34.34
C LEU A 49 -55.00 35.72 34.08
N ASN A 50 -55.42 34.66 34.76
CA ASN A 50 -54.88 33.31 34.57
C ASN A 50 -55.11 32.81 33.14
N GLU A 51 -56.28 33.07 32.55
CA GLU A 51 -56.57 32.72 31.16
C GLU A 51 -55.73 33.54 30.16
N ALA A 52 -55.51 34.83 30.43
CA ALA A 52 -54.64 35.66 29.60
C ALA A 52 -53.19 35.16 29.64
N VAL A 53 -52.68 34.82 30.84
CA VAL A 53 -51.35 34.23 31.03
C VAL A 53 -51.23 32.87 30.35
N ALA A 54 -52.26 32.03 30.41
CA ALA A 54 -52.26 30.74 29.73
C ALA A 54 -52.18 30.90 28.20
N ARG A 55 -52.95 31.84 27.62
CA ARG A 55 -52.93 32.12 26.18
C ARG A 55 -51.59 32.68 25.70
N THR A 56 -50.99 33.59 26.45
CA THR A 56 -49.67 34.13 26.11
C THR A 56 -48.60 33.05 26.22
N ARG A 57 -48.64 32.24 27.27
CA ARG A 57 -47.72 31.10 27.44
C ARG A 57 -47.82 30.12 26.27
N GLU A 58 -49.01 29.71 25.88
CA GLU A 58 -49.19 28.78 24.76
C GLU A 58 -48.67 29.36 23.43
N THR A 59 -48.87 30.67 23.22
CA THR A 59 -48.38 31.37 22.04
C THR A 59 -46.86 31.42 22.03
N VAL A 60 -46.24 31.79 23.15
CA VAL A 60 -44.78 31.80 23.30
C VAL A 60 -44.20 30.41 23.12
N GLU A 61 -44.79 29.37 23.72
CA GLU A 61 -44.34 27.97 23.58
C GLU A 61 -44.42 27.52 22.11
N ARG A 62 -45.53 27.80 21.41
CA ARG A 62 -45.67 27.46 19.98
C ARG A 62 -44.64 28.18 19.11
N GLU A 63 -44.43 29.47 19.35
CA GLU A 63 -43.56 30.29 18.51
C GLU A 63 -42.07 30.00 18.77
N THR A 64 -41.68 29.81 20.03
CA THR A 64 -40.32 29.37 20.39
C THR A 64 -40.03 27.98 19.84
N THR A 65 -40.96 27.03 19.95
CA THR A 65 -40.79 25.69 19.37
C THR A 65 -40.58 25.77 17.87
N ARG A 66 -41.40 26.57 17.16
CA ARG A 66 -41.24 26.77 15.71
C ARG A 66 -39.88 27.35 15.35
N ILE A 67 -39.45 28.41 16.03
CA ILE A 67 -38.16 29.07 15.78
C ILE A 67 -37.00 28.09 15.99
N VAL A 68 -37.03 27.32 17.08
CA VAL A 68 -35.98 26.33 17.38
C VAL A 68 -35.95 25.22 16.35
N GLU A 69 -37.11 24.68 15.96
CA GLU A 69 -37.20 23.65 14.92
C GLU A 69 -36.72 24.15 13.56
N ASP A 70 -37.09 25.37 13.17
CA ASP A 70 -36.69 25.96 11.89
C ASP A 70 -35.18 26.24 11.87
N ALA A 71 -34.62 26.80 12.94
CA ALA A 71 -33.17 26.99 13.07
C ALA A 71 -32.41 25.66 13.07
N TRP A 72 -32.95 24.61 13.72
CA TRP A 72 -32.37 23.29 13.69
C TRP A 72 -32.41 22.68 12.28
N ARG A 73 -33.54 22.78 11.58
CA ARG A 73 -33.70 22.32 10.20
C ARG A 73 -32.71 23.00 9.26
N GLU A 74 -32.56 24.31 9.36
CA GLU A 74 -31.60 25.08 8.57
C GLU A 74 -30.16 24.64 8.83
N LYS A 75 -29.78 24.46 10.10
CA LYS A 75 -28.45 23.98 10.48
C LYS A 75 -28.17 22.56 9.95
N MET A 76 -29.15 21.66 10.03
CA MET A 76 -29.02 20.30 9.50
C MET A 76 -28.90 20.28 7.98
N LEU A 77 -29.64 21.14 7.27
CA LEU A 77 -29.53 21.29 5.82
C LEU A 77 -28.15 21.84 5.42
N ALA A 78 -27.65 22.85 6.12
CA ALA A 78 -26.31 23.39 5.88
C ALA A 78 -25.22 22.31 6.08
N GLN A 79 -25.30 21.54 7.17
CA GLN A 79 -24.38 20.43 7.42
C GLN A 79 -24.45 19.35 6.34
N ARG A 80 -25.66 19.02 5.85
CA ARG A 80 -25.84 18.05 4.76
C ARG A 80 -25.19 18.53 3.48
N VAL A 81 -25.39 19.79 3.11
CA VAL A 81 -24.78 20.40 1.92
C VAL A 81 -23.26 20.40 2.02
N ASP A 82 -22.69 20.72 3.18
CA ASP A 82 -21.24 20.68 3.37
C ASP A 82 -20.68 19.26 3.34
N LEU A 83 -21.41 18.28 3.89
CA LEU A 83 -21.05 16.86 3.77
C LEU A 83 -21.07 16.39 2.31
N GLU A 84 -22.07 16.79 1.53
CA GLU A 84 -22.14 16.50 0.09
C GLU A 84 -20.99 17.16 -0.69
N LYS A 85 -20.59 18.39 -0.35
CA LYS A 85 -19.41 19.04 -0.94
C LYS A 85 -18.12 18.26 -0.61
N HIS A 86 -17.95 17.83 0.64
CA HIS A 86 -16.79 17.04 1.04
C HIS A 86 -16.75 15.68 0.33
N GLN A 87 -17.89 15.01 0.19
CA GLN A 87 -18.00 13.76 -0.58
C GLN A 87 -17.66 13.96 -2.06
N ALA A 88 -18.16 15.04 -2.68
CA ALA A 88 -17.85 15.36 -4.07
C ALA A 88 -16.35 15.67 -4.27
N ALA A 89 -15.74 16.44 -3.36
CA ALA A 89 -14.31 16.75 -3.39
C ALA A 89 -13.45 15.49 -3.21
N PHE A 90 -13.85 14.60 -2.31
CA PHE A 90 -13.17 13.32 -2.11
C PHE A 90 -13.27 12.41 -3.35
N ALA A 91 -14.45 12.26 -3.94
CA ALA A 91 -14.63 11.50 -5.17
C ALA A 91 -13.83 12.07 -6.36
N GLN A 92 -13.69 13.41 -6.43
CA GLN A 92 -12.83 14.04 -7.44
C GLN A 92 -11.36 13.75 -7.19
N TRP A 93 -10.90 13.81 -5.94
CA TRP A 93 -9.54 13.46 -5.57
C TRP A 93 -9.21 11.99 -5.87
N GLU A 94 -10.11 11.06 -5.56
CA GLU A 94 -9.95 9.64 -5.90
C GLU A 94 -9.83 9.42 -7.41
N ARG A 95 -10.69 10.08 -8.21
CA ARG A 95 -10.60 10.01 -9.69
C ARG A 95 -9.26 10.56 -10.20
N SER A 96 -8.80 11.68 -9.63
CA SER A 96 -7.50 12.25 -9.98
C SER A 96 -6.36 11.29 -9.66
N LYS A 97 -6.38 10.66 -8.47
CA LYS A 97 -5.35 9.69 -8.06
C LYS A 97 -5.38 8.42 -8.89
N ALA A 98 -6.57 7.93 -9.26
CA ALA A 98 -6.71 6.81 -10.18
C ALA A 98 -6.12 7.13 -11.57
N ALA A 99 -6.34 8.36 -12.08
CA ALA A 99 -5.75 8.80 -13.35
C ALA A 99 -4.22 8.93 -13.28
N ASP A 100 -3.68 9.47 -12.18
CA ASP A 100 -2.23 9.53 -11.92
C ASP A 100 -1.61 8.12 -11.94
N LEU A 101 -2.23 7.18 -11.23
CA LEU A 101 -1.77 5.78 -11.16
C LEU A 101 -1.83 5.09 -12.53
N ALA A 102 -2.91 5.28 -13.29
CA ALA A 102 -3.03 4.74 -14.64
C ALA A 102 -1.94 5.29 -15.57
N THR A 103 -1.63 6.58 -15.47
CA THR A 103 -0.57 7.23 -16.25
C THR A 103 0.81 6.67 -15.88
N MET A 104 1.09 6.48 -14.58
CA MET A 104 2.33 5.88 -14.11
C MET A 104 2.48 4.42 -14.57
N GLN A 105 1.40 3.63 -14.49
CA GLN A 105 1.40 2.25 -14.96
C GLN A 105 1.64 2.16 -16.47
N ALA A 106 0.98 3.01 -17.26
CA ALA A 106 1.20 3.07 -18.71
C ALA A 106 2.66 3.43 -19.05
N SER A 107 3.24 4.41 -18.36
CA SER A 107 4.64 4.80 -18.56
C SER A 107 5.61 3.68 -18.18
N LEU A 108 5.38 2.97 -17.09
CA LEU A 108 6.20 1.82 -16.70
C LEU A 108 6.08 0.68 -17.73
N GLN A 109 4.87 0.37 -18.20
CA GLN A 109 4.66 -0.64 -19.24
C GLN A 109 5.39 -0.28 -20.54
N GLU A 110 5.36 0.99 -20.95
CA GLU A 110 6.10 1.48 -22.11
C GLU A 110 7.62 1.35 -21.91
N GLN A 111 8.15 1.74 -20.75
CA GLN A 111 9.56 1.58 -20.42
C GLN A 111 10.00 0.12 -20.43
N PHE A 112 9.19 -0.78 -19.85
CA PHE A 112 9.47 -2.21 -19.89
C PHE A 112 9.45 -2.75 -21.32
N ALA A 113 8.43 -2.41 -22.11
CA ALA A 113 8.34 -2.83 -23.51
C ALA A 113 9.54 -2.33 -24.33
N GLN A 114 9.95 -1.09 -24.11
CA GLN A 114 11.11 -0.50 -24.77
C GLN A 114 12.41 -1.20 -24.36
N HIS A 115 12.64 -1.42 -23.06
CA HIS A 115 13.82 -2.13 -22.57
C HIS A 115 13.88 -3.58 -23.09
N THR A 116 12.74 -4.29 -23.10
CA THR A 116 12.67 -5.64 -23.67
C THR A 116 12.96 -5.64 -25.17
N TYR A 117 12.44 -4.66 -25.92
CA TYR A 117 12.73 -4.51 -27.34
C TYR A 117 14.21 -4.22 -27.59
N GLU A 118 14.81 -3.26 -26.86
CA GLU A 118 16.22 -2.90 -26.97
C GLU A 118 17.14 -4.07 -26.63
N SER A 119 16.83 -4.83 -25.58
CA SER A 119 17.58 -6.04 -25.19
C SER A 119 17.50 -7.13 -26.26
N LEU A 120 16.32 -7.39 -26.82
CA LEU A 120 16.15 -8.35 -27.92
C LEU A 120 16.92 -7.92 -29.18
N GLU A 121 16.87 -6.63 -29.51
CA GLU A 121 17.55 -6.07 -30.66
C GLU A 121 19.08 -6.12 -30.47
N GLN A 122 19.58 -5.92 -29.25
CA GLN A 122 20.98 -6.12 -28.91
C GLN A 122 21.39 -7.58 -29.09
N HIS A 123 20.64 -8.53 -28.54
CA HIS A 123 20.93 -9.96 -28.72
C HIS A 123 20.86 -10.39 -30.19
N ARG A 124 19.94 -9.82 -30.98
CA ARG A 124 19.89 -10.04 -32.43
C ARG A 124 21.17 -9.57 -33.10
N ARG A 125 21.65 -8.36 -32.78
CA ARG A 125 22.92 -7.82 -33.31
C ARG A 125 24.11 -8.66 -32.90
N GLU A 126 24.19 -9.07 -31.64
CA GLU A 126 25.25 -9.96 -31.13
C GLU A 126 25.25 -11.32 -31.86
N LYS A 127 24.08 -11.87 -32.12
CA LYS A 127 23.95 -13.12 -32.90
C LYS A 127 24.37 -12.93 -34.35
N GLU A 128 24.00 -11.81 -34.98
CA GLU A 128 24.40 -11.49 -36.34
C GLU A 128 25.91 -11.29 -36.47
N THR A 129 26.56 -10.60 -35.53
CA THR A 129 28.02 -10.45 -35.54
C THR A 129 28.73 -11.77 -35.31
N ALA A 130 28.22 -12.63 -34.41
CA ALA A 130 28.76 -13.96 -34.19
C ALA A 130 28.61 -14.86 -35.43
N MET A 131 27.44 -14.84 -36.10
CA MET A 131 27.25 -15.57 -37.36
C MET A 131 28.17 -15.06 -38.47
N GLN A 132 28.38 -13.75 -38.57
CA GLN A 132 29.31 -13.18 -39.53
C GLN A 132 30.76 -13.61 -39.24
N ALA A 133 31.19 -13.58 -37.97
CA ALA A 133 32.53 -14.03 -37.58
C ALA A 133 32.76 -15.51 -37.91
N ILE A 134 31.77 -16.38 -37.65
CA ILE A 134 31.81 -17.79 -38.03
C ILE A 134 31.90 -17.94 -39.55
N SER A 135 31.10 -17.17 -40.30
CA SER A 135 31.12 -17.17 -41.77
C SER A 135 32.50 -16.77 -42.31
N ASP A 136 33.11 -15.72 -41.76
CA ASP A 136 34.43 -15.25 -42.16
C ASP A 136 35.52 -16.28 -41.83
N GLU A 137 35.44 -16.94 -40.66
CA GLU A 137 36.35 -18.03 -40.28
C GLU A 137 36.25 -19.20 -41.27
N TRP A 138 35.03 -19.60 -41.64
CA TRP A 138 34.82 -20.64 -42.65
C TRP A 138 35.32 -20.22 -44.02
N ALA A 139 35.17 -18.96 -44.42
CA ALA A 139 35.70 -18.46 -45.68
C ALA A 139 37.24 -18.57 -45.71
N VAL A 140 37.92 -18.24 -44.62
CA VAL A 140 39.37 -18.40 -44.47
C VAL A 140 39.77 -19.88 -44.55
N LYS A 141 39.08 -20.76 -43.82
CA LYS A 141 39.33 -22.22 -43.86
C LYS A 141 39.12 -22.79 -45.26
N LEU A 142 38.09 -22.35 -45.97
CA LEU A 142 37.85 -22.76 -47.35
C LEU A 142 38.98 -22.30 -48.28
N ALA A 143 39.47 -21.08 -48.08
CA ALA A 143 40.58 -20.52 -48.86
C ALA A 143 41.89 -21.27 -48.60
N THR A 144 42.18 -21.68 -47.36
CA THR A 144 43.35 -22.52 -47.07
C THR A 144 43.23 -23.91 -47.67
N VAL A 145 42.06 -24.56 -47.59
CA VAL A 145 41.83 -25.86 -48.23
C VAL A 145 42.03 -25.76 -49.75
N ARG A 146 41.45 -24.74 -50.40
CA ARG A 146 41.67 -24.50 -51.84
C ARG A 146 43.14 -24.31 -52.18
N ARG A 147 43.90 -23.61 -51.32
CA ARG A 147 45.34 -23.38 -51.52
C ARG A 147 46.16 -24.66 -51.36
N LEU A 148 45.78 -25.53 -50.41
CA LEU A 148 46.42 -26.84 -50.23
C LEU A 148 46.14 -27.74 -51.42
N ASP A 149 44.88 -27.80 -51.89
CA ASP A 149 44.49 -28.58 -53.07
C ASP A 149 45.24 -28.09 -54.34
N GLU A 150 45.39 -26.77 -54.52
CA GLU A 150 46.21 -26.21 -55.59
C GLU A 150 47.70 -26.59 -55.50
N LEU A 151 48.25 -26.70 -54.28
CA LEU A 151 49.63 -27.12 -54.06
C LEU A 151 49.80 -28.62 -54.32
N GLU A 152 48.88 -29.45 -53.84
CA GLU A 152 48.86 -30.89 -54.11
C GLU A 152 48.70 -31.19 -55.61
N LEU A 153 47.87 -30.42 -56.31
CA LEU A 153 47.75 -30.50 -57.77
C LEU A 153 49.01 -30.06 -58.50
N LYS A 154 49.78 -29.10 -57.95
CA LYS A 154 51.06 -28.67 -58.52
C LYS A 154 52.16 -29.71 -58.27
N ASP A 155 52.23 -30.27 -57.07
CA ASP A 155 53.18 -31.34 -56.73
C ASP A 155 52.86 -32.63 -57.48
N GLY A 156 51.58 -32.97 -57.61
CA GLY A 156 51.11 -34.08 -58.44
C GLY A 156 51.49 -33.90 -59.91
N ARG A 157 51.33 -32.68 -60.46
CA ARG A 157 51.80 -32.35 -61.81
C ARG A 157 53.30 -32.41 -61.95
N ALA A 158 54.07 -31.87 -61.00
CA ALA A 158 55.53 -31.93 -61.01
C ALA A 158 56.05 -33.38 -60.93
N ASN A 159 55.45 -34.22 -60.08
CA ASN A 159 55.78 -35.64 -59.97
C ASN A 159 55.38 -36.44 -61.21
N ALA A 160 54.25 -36.13 -61.84
CA ALA A 160 53.88 -36.74 -63.12
C ALA A 160 54.85 -36.33 -64.24
N GLN A 161 55.26 -35.06 -64.27
CA GLN A 161 56.22 -34.54 -65.24
C GLN A 161 57.62 -35.14 -65.05
N LEU A 162 58.07 -35.31 -63.80
CA LEU A 162 59.33 -35.98 -63.49
C LEU A 162 59.32 -37.45 -63.93
N ARG A 163 58.21 -38.17 -63.70
CA ARG A 163 58.02 -39.54 -64.20
C ARG A 163 58.06 -39.61 -65.72
N CYS A 164 57.42 -38.67 -66.42
CA CYS A 164 57.52 -38.57 -67.88
C CYS A 164 58.95 -38.30 -68.35
N ILE A 165 59.70 -37.43 -67.68
CA ILE A 165 61.11 -37.13 -68.03
C ILE A 165 61.98 -38.38 -67.83
N GLN A 166 61.85 -39.06 -66.70
CA GLN A 166 62.59 -40.31 -66.42
C GLN A 166 62.27 -41.40 -67.43
N GLU A 167 61.00 -41.52 -67.84
CA GLU A 167 60.58 -42.50 -68.84
C GLU A 167 61.11 -42.14 -70.24
N VAL A 168 61.14 -40.86 -70.60
CA VAL A 168 61.77 -40.38 -71.84
C VAL A 168 63.27 -40.64 -71.82
N GLU A 169 63.96 -40.46 -70.70
CA GLU A 169 65.40 -40.77 -70.55
C GLU A 169 65.67 -42.29 -70.62
N ARG A 170 64.79 -43.11 -70.03
CA ARG A 170 64.83 -44.58 -70.17
C ARG A 170 64.68 -44.99 -71.64
N LEU A 171 63.68 -44.45 -72.34
CA LEU A 171 63.48 -44.73 -73.76
C LEU A 171 64.64 -44.21 -74.62
N ARG A 172 65.27 -43.08 -74.26
CA ARG A 172 66.43 -42.51 -74.95
C ARG A 172 67.70 -43.33 -74.75
N THR A 173 67.91 -43.86 -73.54
CA THR A 173 69.04 -44.78 -73.26
C THR A 173 68.83 -46.11 -73.97
N GLU A 174 67.62 -46.66 -73.98
CA GLU A 174 67.27 -47.85 -74.76
C GLU A 174 67.43 -47.64 -76.27
N ALA A 175 67.02 -46.48 -76.79
CA ALA A 175 67.22 -46.11 -78.19
C ALA A 175 68.70 -45.92 -78.54
N ASN A 176 69.53 -45.36 -77.65
CA ASN A 176 70.97 -45.24 -77.86
C ASN A 176 71.68 -46.61 -77.84
N VAL A 177 71.26 -47.53 -76.97
CA VAL A 177 71.75 -48.91 -76.96
C VAL A 177 71.35 -49.63 -78.25
N ARG A 178 70.11 -49.46 -78.72
CA ARG A 178 69.66 -49.99 -80.02
C ARG A 178 70.41 -49.37 -81.19
N MET A 179 70.66 -48.06 -81.19
CA MET A 179 71.42 -47.39 -82.24
C MET A 179 72.88 -47.85 -82.26
N GLN A 180 73.52 -48.08 -81.12
CA GLN A 180 74.87 -48.67 -81.07
C GLN A 180 74.88 -50.13 -81.56
N ALA A 181 73.84 -50.91 -81.25
CA ALA A 181 73.67 -52.25 -81.79
C ALA A 181 73.41 -52.25 -83.31
N GLU A 182 72.63 -51.29 -83.83
CA GLU A 182 72.35 -51.10 -85.25
C GLU A 182 73.56 -50.58 -86.03
N ILE A 183 74.42 -49.74 -85.44
CA ILE A 183 75.71 -49.34 -86.06
C ILE A 183 76.65 -50.55 -86.18
N HIS A 184 76.63 -51.47 -85.21
CA HIS A 184 77.36 -52.73 -85.30
C HIS A 184 76.76 -53.68 -86.33
N ALA A 185 75.42 -53.79 -86.38
CA ALA A 185 74.72 -54.61 -87.36
C ALA A 185 74.81 -54.06 -88.79
N CYS A 186 74.91 -52.73 -88.97
CA CYS A 186 75.05 -52.07 -90.28
C CYS A 186 76.47 -52.24 -90.86
N ALA A 187 77.49 -52.44 -90.00
CA ALA A 187 78.81 -52.88 -90.43
C ALA A 187 78.84 -54.35 -90.92
N GLU A 188 77.95 -55.21 -90.40
CA GLU A 188 77.79 -56.61 -90.82
C GLU A 188 76.78 -56.80 -91.98
N ALA A 189 75.79 -55.92 -92.13
CA ALA A 189 74.71 -56.02 -93.11
C ALA A 189 75.08 -55.49 -94.51
N SER A 190 76.12 -54.66 -94.63
CA SER A 190 76.67 -54.19 -95.93
C SER A 190 77.21 -55.35 -96.80
N ALA A 191 77.48 -56.53 -96.20
CA ALA A 191 77.93 -57.73 -96.90
C ALA A 191 76.80 -58.67 -97.36
N LYS A 192 75.51 -58.40 -97.07
CA LYS A 192 74.42 -59.36 -97.29
C LYS A 192 73.12 -58.81 -97.89
N GLN A 193 73.16 -57.65 -98.56
CA GLN A 193 71.95 -56.99 -99.06
C GLN A 193 71.95 -56.79 -100.60
N HIS A 194 72.05 -57.89 -101.35
CA HIS A 194 71.58 -57.93 -102.75
C HIS A 194 70.63 -59.11 -103.05
N GLU A 195 70.21 -59.90 -102.06
CA GLU A 195 69.49 -61.16 -102.31
C GLU A 195 68.10 -61.28 -101.63
N GLY A 196 67.59 -60.21 -101.01
CA GLY A 196 66.42 -60.31 -100.12
C GLY A 196 65.15 -59.53 -100.50
N GLN A 197 65.07 -58.87 -101.66
CA GLN A 197 63.93 -58.00 -101.98
C GLN A 197 62.72 -58.71 -102.63
N MET A 198 62.56 -60.03 -102.43
CA MET A 198 61.44 -60.80 -102.99
C MET A 198 60.59 -61.57 -101.97
N ALA A 199 60.90 -61.50 -100.66
CA ALA A 199 60.12 -62.17 -99.59
C ALA A 199 59.17 -61.23 -98.81
N LEU A 200 59.00 -59.99 -99.26
CA LEU A 200 58.44 -58.87 -98.49
C LEU A 200 56.91 -58.73 -98.52
N VAL A 201 56.17 -59.71 -99.07
CA VAL A 201 54.70 -59.58 -99.25
C VAL A 201 53.89 -60.65 -98.50
N GLN A 202 54.54 -61.67 -97.92
CA GLN A 202 53.90 -62.60 -96.96
C GLN A 202 54.25 -62.30 -95.49
N GLU A 203 55.40 -61.67 -95.23
CA GLU A 203 55.83 -61.26 -93.87
C GLU A 203 55.02 -60.06 -93.33
N GLU A 204 54.47 -59.22 -94.22
CA GLU A 204 53.67 -58.04 -93.82
C GLU A 204 52.24 -58.40 -93.38
N SER A 205 51.67 -59.53 -93.84
CA SER A 205 50.36 -60.00 -93.35
C SER A 205 50.43 -60.69 -91.99
N GLU A 206 51.50 -61.43 -91.68
CA GLU A 206 51.71 -62.04 -90.35
C GLU A 206 52.01 -60.98 -89.27
N LYS A 207 52.79 -59.94 -89.59
CA LYS A 207 53.05 -58.81 -88.68
C LYS A 207 51.78 -58.00 -88.36
N LEU A 208 50.80 -57.95 -89.25
CA LEU A 208 49.54 -57.26 -88.99
C LEU A 208 48.66 -58.09 -88.04
N ILE A 209 48.65 -59.42 -88.19
CA ILE A 209 47.94 -60.33 -87.29
C ILE A 209 48.56 -60.29 -85.88
N GLU A 210 49.89 -60.35 -85.75
CA GLU A 210 50.57 -60.21 -84.45
C GLU A 210 50.28 -58.87 -83.75
N LYS A 211 50.20 -57.75 -84.50
CA LYS A 211 49.84 -56.45 -83.93
C LYS A 211 48.41 -56.41 -83.43
N VAL A 212 47.47 -57.03 -84.15
CA VAL A 212 46.07 -57.12 -83.71
C VAL A 212 45.94 -58.03 -82.50
N GLU A 213 46.65 -59.16 -82.44
CA GLU A 213 46.69 -60.06 -81.28
C GLU A 213 47.33 -59.39 -80.05
N SER A 214 48.41 -58.62 -80.26
CA SER A 214 49.04 -57.82 -79.21
C SER A 214 48.11 -56.71 -78.70
N ALA A 215 47.40 -56.01 -79.59
CA ALA A 215 46.41 -55.01 -79.21
C ALA A 215 45.20 -55.65 -78.49
N MET A 216 44.73 -56.82 -78.92
CA MET A 216 43.65 -57.55 -78.25
C MET A 216 44.07 -58.05 -76.87
N THR A 217 45.29 -58.57 -76.72
CA THR A 217 45.81 -58.99 -75.41
C THR A 217 46.04 -57.81 -74.48
N GLN A 218 46.50 -56.66 -75.01
CA GLN A 218 46.62 -55.42 -74.24
C GLN A 218 45.25 -54.88 -73.81
N LEU A 219 44.26 -54.85 -74.71
CA LEU A 219 42.89 -54.46 -74.40
C LEU A 219 42.25 -55.40 -73.37
N LYS A 220 42.54 -56.71 -73.46
CA LYS A 220 42.06 -57.68 -72.49
C LYS A 220 42.67 -57.42 -71.10
N ARG A 221 43.97 -57.15 -71.02
CA ARG A 221 44.64 -56.76 -69.76
C ARG A 221 44.10 -55.44 -69.20
N GLN A 222 43.89 -54.44 -70.05
CA GLN A 222 43.30 -53.16 -69.62
C GLN A 222 41.87 -53.35 -69.13
N LYS A 223 41.07 -54.16 -69.82
CA LYS A 223 39.72 -54.53 -69.39
C LYS A 223 39.75 -55.22 -68.02
N GLU A 224 40.60 -56.22 -67.84
CA GLU A 224 40.75 -56.93 -66.56
C GLU A 224 41.21 -56.00 -65.43
N SER A 225 42.13 -55.07 -65.72
CA SER A 225 42.58 -54.03 -64.76
C SER A 225 41.44 -53.10 -64.36
N ILE A 226 40.68 -52.58 -65.32
CA ILE A 226 39.54 -51.69 -65.07
C ILE A 226 38.44 -52.44 -64.31
N GLU A 227 38.19 -53.71 -64.62
CA GLU A 227 37.23 -54.54 -63.88
C GLU A 227 37.67 -54.78 -62.43
N GLN A 228 38.97 -54.90 -62.15
CA GLN A 228 39.50 -55.00 -60.79
C GLN A 228 39.40 -53.67 -60.05
N GLU A 229 39.76 -52.56 -60.69
CA GLU A 229 39.61 -51.21 -60.12
C GLU A 229 38.14 -50.90 -59.81
N LEU A 230 37.22 -51.22 -60.73
CA LEU A 230 35.79 -51.04 -60.52
C LEU A 230 35.29 -51.82 -59.31
N LYS A 231 35.71 -53.08 -59.16
CA LYS A 231 35.37 -53.90 -57.98
C LYS A 231 35.94 -53.31 -56.69
N SER A 232 37.17 -52.78 -56.74
CA SER A 232 37.79 -52.14 -55.58
C SER A 232 37.04 -50.86 -55.19
N VAL A 233 36.61 -50.05 -56.16
CA VAL A 233 35.83 -48.84 -55.92
C VAL A 233 34.44 -49.16 -55.40
N GLN A 234 33.78 -50.20 -55.93
CA GLN A 234 32.50 -50.69 -55.39
C GLN A 234 32.63 -51.08 -53.92
N LYS A 235 33.66 -51.86 -53.58
CA LYS A 235 33.90 -52.27 -52.19
C LYS A 235 34.16 -51.06 -51.28
N ALA A 236 34.97 -50.10 -51.73
CA ALA A 236 35.24 -48.88 -50.97
C ALA A 236 33.98 -48.01 -50.79
N LEU A 237 33.07 -48.02 -51.77
CA LEU A 237 31.79 -47.33 -51.67
C LEU A 237 30.87 -48.02 -50.65
N GLU A 238 30.77 -49.36 -50.67
CA GLU A 238 30.02 -50.13 -49.67
C GLU A 238 30.55 -49.87 -48.24
N GLU A 239 31.87 -49.92 -48.04
CA GLU A 239 32.48 -49.61 -46.74
C GLU A 239 32.21 -48.16 -46.29
N ALA A 240 32.15 -47.20 -47.22
CA ALA A 240 31.82 -45.82 -46.92
C ALA A 240 30.33 -45.61 -46.61
N GLU A 241 29.43 -46.34 -47.27
CA GLU A 241 27.98 -46.33 -47.00
C GLU A 241 27.68 -46.91 -45.61
N ASP A 242 28.30 -48.03 -45.24
CA ASP A 242 28.17 -48.63 -43.91
C ASP A 242 28.69 -47.67 -42.82
N ALA A 243 29.87 -47.08 -43.00
CA ALA A 243 30.41 -46.09 -42.07
C ALA A 243 29.52 -44.85 -41.93
N SER A 244 28.90 -44.40 -43.03
CA SER A 244 27.93 -43.31 -43.01
C SER A 244 26.66 -43.69 -42.22
N PHE A 245 26.19 -44.93 -42.34
CA PHE A 245 25.04 -45.42 -41.59
C PHE A 245 25.32 -45.49 -40.08
N ASP A 246 26.48 -46.04 -39.70
CA ASP A 246 26.90 -46.11 -38.28
C ASP A 246 27.00 -44.72 -37.66
N LEU A 247 27.63 -43.76 -38.36
CA LEU A 247 27.71 -42.37 -37.90
C LEU A 247 26.33 -41.72 -37.78
N GLN A 248 25.39 -42.06 -38.67
CA GLN A 248 24.02 -41.58 -38.57
C GLN A 248 23.30 -42.15 -37.34
N GLU A 249 23.49 -43.43 -37.02
CA GLU A 249 22.95 -44.04 -35.81
C GLU A 249 23.54 -43.41 -34.55
N GLU A 250 24.86 -43.27 -34.47
CA GLU A 250 25.55 -42.60 -33.37
C GLU A 250 25.07 -41.16 -33.17
N LEU A 251 24.91 -40.41 -34.27
CA LEU A 251 24.38 -39.04 -34.22
C LEU A 251 22.95 -39.01 -33.66
N THR A 252 22.09 -39.99 -34.01
CA THR A 252 20.74 -40.05 -33.45
C THR A 252 20.75 -40.41 -31.96
N ALA A 253 21.66 -41.29 -31.53
CA ALA A 253 21.84 -41.62 -30.12
C ALA A 253 22.33 -40.41 -29.31
N LEU A 254 23.32 -39.68 -29.84
CA LEU A 254 23.85 -38.47 -29.22
C LEU A 254 22.77 -37.38 -29.12
N LYS A 255 21.96 -37.18 -30.16
CA LYS A 255 20.82 -36.24 -30.13
C LYS A 255 19.82 -36.58 -29.03
N LYS A 256 19.47 -37.87 -28.86
CA LYS A 256 18.58 -38.32 -27.78
C LYS A 256 19.16 -38.02 -26.40
N LEU A 257 20.44 -38.31 -26.20
CA LEU A 257 21.14 -38.04 -24.94
C LEU A 257 21.16 -36.53 -24.63
N HIS A 258 21.45 -35.70 -25.62
CA HIS A 258 21.50 -34.24 -25.46
C HIS A 258 20.13 -33.65 -25.12
N VAL A 259 19.07 -34.08 -25.82
CA VAL A 259 17.69 -33.68 -25.50
C VAL A 259 17.31 -34.11 -24.08
N PHE A 260 17.65 -35.34 -23.69
CA PHE A 260 17.39 -35.83 -22.34
C PHE A 260 18.10 -34.99 -21.27
N HIS A 261 19.39 -34.67 -21.48
CA HIS A 261 20.15 -33.82 -20.58
C HIS A 261 19.54 -32.42 -20.44
N HIS A 262 19.14 -31.79 -21.54
CA HIS A 262 18.45 -30.50 -21.50
C HIS A 262 17.11 -30.56 -20.76
N VAL A 263 16.30 -31.61 -20.97
CA VAL A 263 15.05 -31.80 -20.23
C VAL A 263 15.32 -31.97 -18.72
N MET A 264 16.38 -32.69 -18.34
CA MET A 264 16.75 -32.83 -16.93
C MET A 264 17.17 -31.49 -16.31
N LEU A 265 17.99 -30.70 -17.01
CA LEU A 265 18.38 -29.36 -16.57
C LEU A 265 17.16 -28.45 -16.40
N LEU A 266 16.26 -28.41 -17.39
CA LEU A 266 15.02 -27.64 -17.34
C LEU A 266 14.14 -28.09 -16.16
N ASN A 267 13.96 -29.40 -15.95
CA ASN A 267 13.19 -29.92 -14.81
C ASN A 267 13.83 -29.61 -13.45
N SER A 268 15.16 -29.55 -13.37
CA SER A 268 15.86 -29.15 -12.15
C SER A 268 15.69 -27.64 -11.89
N GLY A 269 15.80 -26.81 -12.93
CA GLY A 269 15.56 -25.38 -12.86
C GLY A 269 14.12 -25.06 -12.49
N MET A 270 13.14 -25.73 -13.11
CA MET A 270 11.73 -25.55 -12.81
C MET A 270 11.39 -25.92 -11.37
N ARG A 271 11.96 -27.01 -10.83
CA ARG A 271 11.80 -27.36 -9.40
C ARG A 271 12.41 -26.31 -8.47
N LYS A 272 13.55 -25.73 -8.82
CA LYS A 272 14.19 -24.66 -8.04
C LYS A 272 13.34 -23.37 -8.08
N ILE A 273 12.79 -23.02 -9.24
CA ILE A 273 11.87 -21.88 -9.38
C ILE A 273 10.61 -22.11 -8.54
N GLN A 274 9.99 -23.28 -8.62
CA GLN A 274 8.80 -23.61 -7.82
C GLN A 274 9.06 -23.46 -6.31
N HIS A 275 10.21 -23.94 -5.83
CA HIS A 275 10.58 -23.79 -4.42
C HIS A 275 10.75 -22.32 -4.02
N LEU A 276 11.33 -21.49 -4.90
CA LEU A 276 11.46 -20.06 -4.66
C LEU A 276 10.10 -19.36 -4.66
N GLU A 277 9.17 -19.76 -5.53
CA GLU A 277 7.80 -19.26 -5.53
C GLU A 277 7.08 -19.59 -4.21
N ASP A 278 7.16 -20.84 -3.75
CA ASP A 278 6.55 -21.28 -2.49
C ASP A 278 7.16 -20.54 -1.27
N GLU A 279 8.48 -20.29 -1.28
CA GLU A 279 9.16 -19.48 -0.26
C GLU A 279 8.66 -18.03 -0.28
N ILE A 280 8.51 -17.44 -1.46
CA ILE A 280 8.02 -16.08 -1.64
C ILE A 280 6.59 -15.96 -1.11
N ASP A 281 5.70 -16.87 -1.48
CA ASP A 281 4.30 -16.88 -1.03
C ASP A 281 4.21 -17.06 0.50
N SER A 282 5.02 -17.94 1.07
CA SER A 282 5.13 -18.10 2.53
C SER A 282 5.59 -16.82 3.21
N VAL A 283 6.60 -16.14 2.68
CA VAL A 283 7.09 -14.86 3.20
C VAL A 283 6.01 -13.78 3.11
N TYR A 284 5.33 -13.65 1.96
CA TYR A 284 4.25 -12.69 1.78
C TYR A 284 3.10 -12.94 2.76
N GLY A 285 2.69 -14.20 2.95
CA GLY A 285 1.68 -14.58 3.93
C GLY A 285 2.08 -14.18 5.35
N ASN A 286 3.29 -14.51 5.77
CA ASN A 286 3.81 -14.19 7.11
C ASN A 286 3.90 -12.67 7.35
N VAL A 287 4.35 -11.90 6.34
CA VAL A 287 4.42 -10.43 6.42
C VAL A 287 3.01 -9.84 6.51
N TYR A 288 2.07 -10.34 5.70
CA TYR A 288 0.68 -9.89 5.71
C TYR A 288 0.03 -10.16 7.07
N ASP A 289 0.16 -11.38 7.61
CA ASP A 289 -0.39 -11.73 8.92
C ASP A 289 0.22 -10.89 10.03
N THR A 290 1.54 -10.62 9.97
CA THR A 290 2.18 -9.75 10.96
C THR A 290 1.71 -8.30 10.83
N LEU A 291 1.45 -7.79 9.64
CA LEU A 291 0.98 -6.40 9.45
C LEU A 291 -0.49 -6.22 9.86
N VAL A 292 -1.35 -7.18 9.50
CA VAL A 292 -2.81 -7.01 9.60
C VAL A 292 -3.39 -7.69 10.83
N ASN A 293 -2.84 -8.84 11.21
CA ASN A 293 -3.41 -9.71 12.24
C ASN A 293 -2.61 -9.72 13.55
N TYR A 294 -1.42 -9.11 13.60
CA TYR A 294 -0.63 -9.06 14.83
C TYR A 294 -1.37 -8.34 15.95
N LYS A 295 -1.74 -9.11 17.00
CA LYS A 295 -2.44 -8.62 18.19
C LYS A 295 -3.66 -7.75 17.88
N ARG A 296 -4.37 -8.07 16.79
CA ARG A 296 -5.55 -7.33 16.32
C ARG A 296 -6.60 -7.15 17.43
N ASP A 297 -6.90 -8.21 18.17
CA ASP A 297 -7.89 -8.17 19.25
C ASP A 297 -7.45 -7.26 20.41
N GLU A 298 -6.16 -7.27 20.76
CA GLU A 298 -5.59 -6.37 21.77
C GLU A 298 -5.67 -4.90 21.31
N LEU A 299 -5.41 -4.62 20.03
CA LEU A 299 -5.53 -3.27 19.46
C LEU A 299 -6.98 -2.78 19.41
N VAL A 300 -7.93 -3.67 19.11
CA VAL A 300 -9.37 -3.34 19.15
C VAL A 300 -9.81 -3.05 20.58
N ALA A 301 -9.41 -3.90 21.54
CA ALA A 301 -9.69 -3.69 22.95
C ALA A 301 -9.06 -2.37 23.45
N HIS A 302 -7.80 -2.10 23.10
CA HIS A 302 -7.11 -0.85 23.41
C HIS A 302 -7.85 0.36 22.87
N ARG A 303 -8.26 0.35 21.58
CA ARG A 303 -9.05 1.44 20.99
C ARG A 303 -10.34 1.69 21.74
N SER A 304 -11.05 0.63 22.13
CA SER A 304 -12.29 0.77 22.89
C SER A 304 -12.05 1.39 24.27
N ALA A 305 -11.02 0.93 25.00
CA ALA A 305 -10.65 1.47 26.30
C ALA A 305 -10.17 2.92 26.21
N SER A 306 -9.32 3.24 25.23
CA SER A 306 -8.81 4.59 24.99
C SER A 306 -9.95 5.57 24.66
N ASN A 307 -10.95 5.15 23.87
CA ASN A 307 -12.13 5.98 23.62
C ASN A 307 -12.95 6.26 24.89
N VAL A 308 -13.11 5.26 25.77
CA VAL A 308 -13.81 5.42 27.04
C VAL A 308 -13.05 6.39 27.95
N VAL A 309 -11.74 6.19 28.15
CA VAL A 309 -10.93 7.08 29.01
C VAL A 309 -10.88 8.51 28.43
N THR A 310 -10.80 8.66 27.10
CA THR A 310 -10.84 9.98 26.44
C THR A 310 -12.17 10.69 26.71
N SER A 311 -13.29 9.96 26.58
CA SER A 311 -14.62 10.49 26.87
C SER A 311 -14.75 10.89 28.33
N GLU A 312 -14.29 10.05 29.27
CA GLU A 312 -14.33 10.32 30.71
C GLU A 312 -13.47 11.54 31.08
N LEU A 313 -12.28 11.68 30.51
CA LEU A 313 -11.43 12.87 30.67
C LEU A 313 -12.15 14.13 30.20
N GLY A 314 -12.81 14.08 29.03
CA GLY A 314 -13.60 15.21 28.52
C GLY A 314 -14.73 15.62 29.47
N VAL A 315 -15.44 14.65 30.05
CA VAL A 315 -16.49 14.90 31.04
C VAL A 315 -15.91 15.50 32.33
N LEU A 316 -14.84 14.92 32.87
CA LEU A 316 -14.17 15.43 34.08
C LEU A 316 -13.66 16.85 33.87
N GLN A 317 -13.08 17.15 32.71
CA GLN A 317 -12.60 18.49 32.40
C GLN A 317 -13.74 19.51 32.32
N ALA A 318 -14.88 19.14 31.74
CA ALA A 318 -16.08 19.98 31.74
C ALA A 318 -16.65 20.20 33.15
N GLN A 319 -16.69 19.14 33.99
CA GLN A 319 -17.12 19.24 35.38
C GLN A 319 -16.20 20.13 36.21
N ILE A 320 -14.88 20.02 36.04
CA ILE A 320 -13.89 20.89 36.70
C ILE A 320 -14.12 22.35 36.30
N ALA A 321 -14.34 22.63 35.01
CA ALA A 321 -14.60 23.99 34.53
C ALA A 321 -15.87 24.59 35.16
N GLU A 322 -16.95 23.80 35.25
CA GLU A 322 -18.20 24.23 35.89
C GLU A 322 -18.03 24.45 37.40
N VAL A 323 -17.28 23.59 38.08
CA VAL A 323 -16.97 23.75 39.51
C VAL A 323 -16.10 25.00 39.76
N ILE A 324 -15.13 25.28 38.91
CA ILE A 324 -14.32 26.52 38.99
C ILE A 324 -15.20 27.76 38.80
N LYS A 325 -16.12 27.72 37.83
CA LYS A 325 -17.07 28.82 37.59
C LYS A 325 -17.97 29.04 38.80
N THR A 326 -18.62 27.99 39.32
CA THR A 326 -19.49 28.08 40.50
C THR A 326 -18.74 28.49 41.77
N LYS A 327 -17.46 28.13 41.90
CA LYS A 327 -16.58 28.64 42.97
C LYS A 327 -16.38 30.15 42.83
N SER A 328 -16.02 30.63 41.63
CA SER A 328 -15.81 32.05 41.36
C SER A 328 -17.08 32.88 41.60
N ASP A 329 -18.23 32.39 41.16
CA ASP A 329 -19.53 33.03 41.42
C ASP A 329 -19.81 33.12 42.94
N GLY A 330 -19.54 32.04 43.68
CA GLY A 330 -19.68 32.03 45.14
C GLY A 330 -18.70 32.96 45.86
N GLU A 331 -17.47 33.10 45.37
CA GLU A 331 -16.48 34.06 45.89
C GLU A 331 -16.92 35.51 45.65
N ASN A 332 -17.48 35.80 44.46
CA ASN A 332 -18.07 37.10 44.15
C ASN A 332 -19.26 37.43 45.07
N ASP A 333 -20.12 36.44 45.36
CA ASP A 333 -21.25 36.60 46.29
C ASP A 333 -20.82 36.87 47.73
N VAL A 334 -19.71 36.26 48.16
CA VAL A 334 -19.08 36.54 49.47
C VAL A 334 -18.52 37.96 49.48
N GLN A 335 -17.85 38.37 48.39
CA GLN A 335 -17.29 39.71 48.28
C GLN A 335 -18.38 40.79 48.27
N SER A 336 -19.50 40.58 47.56
CA SER A 336 -20.65 41.49 47.59
C SER A 336 -21.22 41.63 49.00
N ALA A 337 -21.41 40.51 49.71
CA ALA A 337 -21.90 40.55 51.10
C ALA A 337 -20.92 41.25 52.06
N LEU A 338 -19.60 41.10 51.85
CA LEU A 338 -18.59 41.85 52.61
C LEU A 338 -18.65 43.35 52.34
N THR A 339 -18.91 43.77 51.09
CA THR A 339 -19.09 45.19 50.78
C THR A 339 -20.35 45.78 51.43
N GLU A 340 -21.47 45.05 51.39
CA GLU A 340 -22.71 45.44 52.08
C GLU A 340 -22.49 45.53 53.60
N LEU A 341 -21.77 44.57 54.19
CA LEU A 341 -21.42 44.60 55.61
C LEU A 341 -20.62 45.86 55.97
N GLY A 342 -19.63 46.22 55.14
CA GLY A 342 -18.85 47.45 55.33
C GLY A 342 -19.72 48.71 55.31
N THR A 343 -20.74 48.77 54.43
CA THR A 343 -21.69 49.89 54.43
C THR A 343 -22.56 49.95 55.69
N LEU A 344 -22.98 48.80 56.23
CA LEU A 344 -23.71 48.74 57.50
C LEU A 344 -22.84 49.16 58.68
N GLU A 345 -21.57 48.75 58.71
CA GLU A 345 -20.60 49.16 59.73
C GLU A 345 -20.39 50.68 59.73
N GLU A 346 -20.26 51.29 58.55
CA GLU A 346 -20.16 52.74 58.39
C GLU A 346 -21.44 53.45 58.85
N GLU A 347 -22.62 52.95 58.47
CA GLU A 347 -23.91 53.51 58.91
C GLU A 347 -24.06 53.45 60.43
N ILE A 348 -23.73 52.32 61.07
CA ILE A 348 -23.71 52.15 62.52
C ILE A 348 -22.72 53.12 63.18
N GLY A 349 -21.53 53.29 62.60
CA GLY A 349 -20.51 54.22 63.07
C GLY A 349 -20.94 55.69 63.01
N SER A 350 -21.75 56.05 62.01
CA SER A 350 -22.27 57.41 61.81
C SER A 350 -23.37 57.83 62.80
N ILE A 351 -23.97 56.88 63.53
CA ILE A 351 -25.08 57.17 64.46
C ILE A 351 -24.57 57.87 65.73
N GLN A 352 -24.96 59.13 65.88
CA GLN A 352 -24.75 59.91 67.10
C GLN A 352 -25.84 59.61 68.14
N LEU A 353 -25.43 59.08 69.30
CA LEU A 353 -26.34 58.66 70.38
C LEU A 353 -26.69 59.80 71.37
N MET A 354 -25.91 60.87 71.37
CA MET A 354 -26.14 62.04 72.23
C MET A 354 -26.25 63.31 71.39
N LYS A 355 -27.22 64.15 71.73
CA LYS A 355 -27.32 65.52 71.24
C LYS A 355 -27.62 66.43 72.43
N GLU A 356 -26.77 67.43 72.66
CA GLU A 356 -26.94 68.43 73.75
C GLU A 356 -27.06 67.82 75.17
N GLY A 357 -26.38 66.69 75.43
CA GLY A 357 -26.39 66.04 76.74
C GLY A 357 -27.58 65.10 77.00
N HIS A 358 -28.51 64.96 76.05
CA HIS A 358 -29.62 64.01 76.11
C HIS A 358 -29.38 62.81 75.17
N VAL A 359 -29.69 61.60 75.66
CA VAL A 359 -29.61 60.36 74.88
C VAL A 359 -30.81 60.28 73.94
N ASN A 360 -30.54 60.13 72.65
CA ASN A 360 -31.59 59.96 71.64
C ASN A 360 -32.01 58.49 71.55
N GLN A 361 -33.10 58.12 72.23
CA GLN A 361 -33.61 56.75 72.26
C GLN A 361 -33.99 56.21 70.87
N ALA A 362 -34.39 57.06 69.92
CA ALA A 362 -34.67 56.62 68.55
C ALA A 362 -33.39 56.20 67.81
N GLN A 363 -32.27 56.92 68.02
CA GLN A 363 -30.97 56.55 67.48
C GLN A 363 -30.41 55.28 68.14
N VAL A 364 -30.66 55.08 69.44
CA VAL A 364 -30.33 53.82 70.14
C VAL A 364 -31.11 52.64 69.54
N ALA A 365 -32.41 52.79 69.31
CA ALA A 365 -33.24 51.75 68.71
C ALA A 365 -32.81 51.44 67.26
N ARG A 366 -32.51 52.47 66.44
CA ARG A 366 -31.98 52.31 65.09
C ARG A 366 -30.65 51.56 65.09
N LYS A 367 -29.70 51.97 65.95
CA LYS A 367 -28.40 51.31 66.08
C LYS A 367 -28.55 49.84 66.47
N ARG A 368 -29.47 49.50 67.38
CA ARG A 368 -29.77 48.09 67.72
C ARG A 368 -30.30 47.29 66.54
N ARG A 369 -31.19 47.85 65.72
CA ARG A 369 -31.71 47.18 64.52
C ARG A 369 -30.59 46.91 63.52
N LEU A 370 -29.78 47.92 63.21
CA LEU A 370 -28.64 47.77 62.32
C LEU A 370 -27.61 46.75 62.85
N HIS A 371 -27.39 46.68 64.16
CA HIS A 371 -26.55 45.62 64.74
C HIS A 371 -27.14 44.21 64.53
N HIS A 372 -28.45 44.03 64.65
CA HIS A 372 -29.07 42.73 64.32
C HIS A 372 -28.95 42.41 62.82
N GLU A 373 -29.09 43.41 61.94
CA GLU A 373 -28.89 43.23 60.50
C GLU A 373 -27.43 42.88 60.17
N MET A 374 -26.46 43.49 60.86
CA MET A 374 -25.04 43.16 60.75
C MET A 374 -24.74 41.72 61.20
N GLU A 375 -25.30 41.28 62.33
CA GLU A 375 -25.17 39.90 62.81
C GLU A 375 -25.77 38.89 61.80
N ALA A 376 -26.95 39.18 61.25
CA ALA A 376 -27.57 38.36 60.21
C ALA A 376 -26.73 38.31 58.92
N MET A 377 -26.08 39.41 58.56
CA MET A 377 -25.19 39.47 57.39
C MET A 377 -23.89 38.69 57.62
N LEU A 378 -23.32 38.72 58.82
CA LEU A 378 -22.16 37.91 59.20
C LEU A 378 -22.49 36.40 59.12
N GLU A 379 -23.67 35.98 59.58
CA GLU A 379 -24.14 34.60 59.43
C GLU A 379 -24.30 34.22 57.95
N THR A 380 -24.85 35.13 57.13
CA THR A 380 -24.96 34.96 55.67
C THR A 380 -23.58 34.83 55.00
N ILE A 381 -22.58 35.59 55.44
CA ILE A 381 -21.21 35.50 54.92
C ILE A 381 -20.59 34.15 55.29
N GLU A 382 -20.74 33.67 56.52
CA GLU A 382 -20.15 32.38 56.93
C GLU A 382 -20.82 31.20 56.22
N THR A 383 -22.14 31.24 56.02
CA THR A 383 -22.86 30.23 55.21
C THR A 383 -22.41 30.22 53.74
N LYS A 384 -22.19 31.40 53.13
CA LYS A 384 -21.61 31.48 51.78
C LYS A 384 -20.16 30.97 51.73
N ARG A 385 -19.32 31.32 52.72
CA ARG A 385 -17.92 30.85 52.81
C ARG A 385 -17.83 29.34 52.97
N THR A 386 -18.66 28.74 53.82
CA THR A 386 -18.69 27.28 54.00
C THR A 386 -19.12 26.57 52.71
N ARG A 387 -20.06 27.14 51.95
CA ARG A 387 -20.42 26.66 50.61
C ARG A 387 -19.23 26.73 49.64
N VAL A 388 -18.50 27.84 49.58
CA VAL A 388 -17.30 27.99 48.73
C VAL A 388 -16.24 26.94 49.09
N ARG A 389 -15.95 26.74 50.38
CA ARG A 389 -15.01 25.69 50.84
C ARG A 389 -15.46 24.28 50.42
N SER A 390 -16.76 24.01 50.42
CA SER A 390 -17.30 22.73 49.94
C SER A 390 -17.12 22.54 48.43
N ILE A 391 -17.32 23.60 47.64
CA ILE A 391 -17.10 23.59 46.18
C ILE A 391 -15.60 23.38 45.89
N GLU A 392 -14.72 24.02 46.65
CA GLU A 392 -13.27 23.85 46.52
C GLU A 392 -12.81 22.41 46.85
N ALA A 393 -13.39 21.77 47.86
CA ALA A 393 -13.10 20.37 48.15
C ALA A 393 -13.50 19.44 46.98
N LYS A 394 -14.67 19.68 46.38
CA LYS A 394 -15.11 18.95 45.17
C LYS A 394 -14.19 19.21 43.97
N GLN A 395 -13.69 20.44 43.82
CA GLN A 395 -12.72 20.77 42.76
C GLN A 395 -11.46 19.93 42.90
N GLN A 396 -10.90 19.80 44.11
CA GLN A 396 -9.71 19.00 44.38
C GLN A 396 -9.94 17.51 44.11
N GLU A 397 -11.10 16.98 44.50
CA GLU A 397 -11.49 15.59 44.23
C GLU A 397 -11.56 15.30 42.72
N LEU A 398 -12.25 16.16 41.96
CA LEU A 398 -12.34 16.02 40.50
C LEU A 398 -10.97 16.15 39.82
N GLN A 399 -10.11 17.06 40.29
CA GLN A 399 -8.73 17.16 39.79
C GLN A 399 -7.91 15.89 40.08
N GLY A 400 -8.10 15.27 41.25
CA GLY A 400 -7.50 13.98 41.58
C GLY A 400 -7.96 12.86 40.65
N LEU A 401 -9.26 12.76 40.39
CA LEU A 401 -9.85 11.80 39.45
C LEU A 401 -9.35 12.01 38.01
N HIS A 402 -9.27 13.27 37.56
CA HIS A 402 -8.74 13.61 36.24
C HIS A 402 -7.29 13.11 36.08
N LYS A 403 -6.44 13.35 37.08
CA LYS A 403 -5.05 12.88 37.06
C LYS A 403 -4.94 11.35 37.02
N LEU A 404 -5.76 10.64 37.79
CA LEU A 404 -5.81 9.18 37.76
C LEU A 404 -6.18 8.67 36.36
N LYS A 405 -7.16 9.31 35.71
CA LYS A 405 -7.59 8.96 34.34
C LYS A 405 -6.54 9.31 33.28
N GLU A 406 -5.79 10.40 33.44
CA GLU A 406 -4.64 10.70 32.58
C GLU A 406 -3.54 9.64 32.72
N ASP A 407 -3.28 9.15 33.93
CA ASP A 407 -2.28 8.11 34.15
C ASP A 407 -2.73 6.74 33.60
N GLU A 408 -4.04 6.45 33.64
CA GLU A 408 -4.65 5.32 32.93
C GLU A 408 -4.45 5.44 31.40
N MET A 409 -4.68 6.63 30.82
CA MET A 409 -4.43 6.89 29.39
C MET A 409 -2.97 6.67 29.02
N LYS A 410 -2.02 7.21 29.81
CA LYS A 410 -0.58 6.96 29.60
C LYS A 410 -0.25 5.47 29.69
N GLY A 411 -0.94 4.73 30.55
CA GLY A 411 -0.83 3.26 30.65
C GLY A 411 -1.22 2.57 29.35
N LEU A 412 -2.39 2.93 28.81
CA LEU A 412 -2.85 2.44 27.51
C LEU A 412 -1.89 2.82 26.39
N GLU A 413 -1.44 4.08 26.31
CA GLU A 413 -0.47 4.52 25.28
C GLU A 413 0.82 3.71 25.30
N ARG A 414 1.37 3.43 26.49
CA ARG A 414 2.56 2.56 26.62
C ARG A 414 2.31 1.15 26.10
N GLN A 415 1.14 0.56 26.36
CA GLN A 415 0.77 -0.75 25.85
C GLN A 415 0.68 -0.75 24.32
N LEU A 416 0.07 0.27 23.71
CA LEU A 416 0.00 0.40 22.25
C LEU A 416 1.38 0.50 21.63
N VAL A 417 2.25 1.34 22.18
CA VAL A 417 3.64 1.48 21.71
C VAL A 417 4.38 0.14 21.81
N GLN A 418 4.20 -0.59 22.90
CA GLN A 418 4.81 -1.92 23.05
C GLN A 418 4.34 -2.88 21.95
N ILE A 419 3.03 -2.96 21.68
CA ILE A 419 2.49 -3.81 20.61
C ILE A 419 3.09 -3.44 19.25
N LEU A 420 3.16 -2.14 18.93
CA LEU A 420 3.72 -1.66 17.67
C LEU A 420 5.22 -1.97 17.54
N VAL A 421 6.00 -1.82 18.61
CA VAL A 421 7.44 -2.15 18.61
C VAL A 421 7.65 -3.66 18.45
N GLU A 422 6.84 -4.50 19.11
CA GLU A 422 6.90 -5.95 18.93
C GLU A 422 6.54 -6.35 17.49
N GLN A 423 5.51 -5.73 16.90
CA GLN A 423 5.13 -5.94 15.49
C GLN A 423 6.28 -5.57 14.55
N GLN A 424 6.90 -4.40 14.74
CA GLN A 424 8.06 -3.97 13.97
C GLN A 424 9.24 -4.94 14.11
N LYS A 425 9.51 -5.44 15.33
CA LYS A 425 10.56 -6.42 15.59
C LYS A 425 10.30 -7.74 14.84
N GLN A 426 9.06 -8.21 14.80
CA GLN A 426 8.70 -9.41 14.04
C GLN A 426 8.89 -9.21 12.52
N LEU A 427 8.43 -8.07 11.97
CA LEU A 427 8.64 -7.73 10.57
C LEU A 427 10.11 -7.63 10.19
N LEU A 428 10.93 -6.98 11.02
CA LEU A 428 12.38 -6.93 10.85
C LEU A 428 13.00 -8.32 10.90
N GLY A 429 12.51 -9.21 11.77
CA GLY A 429 12.92 -10.62 11.81
C GLY A 429 12.64 -11.34 10.49
N LEU A 430 11.44 -11.17 9.93
CA LEU A 430 11.06 -11.76 8.64
C LEU A 430 11.92 -11.21 7.49
N VAL A 431 12.10 -9.88 7.41
CA VAL A 431 12.95 -9.25 6.38
C VAL A 431 14.40 -9.71 6.49
N THR A 432 14.92 -9.85 7.71
CA THR A 432 16.29 -10.33 7.93
C THR A 432 16.45 -11.80 7.54
N ALA A 433 15.44 -12.64 7.82
CA ALA A 433 15.43 -14.04 7.40
C ALA A 433 15.43 -14.17 5.86
N VAL A 434 14.62 -13.37 5.16
CA VAL A 434 14.59 -13.31 3.69
C VAL A 434 15.93 -12.85 3.11
N LYS A 435 16.58 -11.88 3.76
CA LYS A 435 17.92 -11.42 3.35
C LYS A 435 18.99 -12.49 3.57
N ALA A 436 18.85 -13.31 4.61
CA ALA A 436 19.77 -14.41 4.88
C ALA A 436 19.61 -15.54 3.85
N THR A 437 18.38 -15.92 3.49
CA THR A 437 18.11 -16.94 2.46
C THR A 437 18.59 -16.51 1.08
N SER A 438 18.37 -15.24 0.69
CA SER A 438 18.89 -14.71 -0.58
C SER A 438 20.43 -14.69 -0.63
N SER A 439 21.09 -14.40 0.49
CA SER A 439 22.56 -14.44 0.58
C SER A 439 23.17 -15.86 0.62
N SER A 440 22.39 -16.87 1.02
CA SER A 440 22.82 -18.27 1.04
C SER A 440 22.78 -18.89 -0.36
N GLY A 441 21.80 -18.49 -1.19
CA GLY A 441 21.66 -18.99 -2.56
C GLY A 441 22.85 -18.67 -3.49
N ASP A 442 23.59 -17.59 -3.21
CA ASP A 442 24.78 -17.20 -3.98
C ASP A 442 26.03 -18.02 -3.64
N ARG A 443 26.08 -18.66 -2.45
CA ARG A 443 27.27 -19.42 -2.02
C ARG A 443 27.29 -20.84 -2.58
N ASP A 444 26.13 -21.43 -2.83
CA ASP A 444 26.02 -22.81 -3.33
C ASP A 444 26.16 -22.94 -4.85
N ASN A 445 26.29 -21.83 -5.59
CA ASN A 445 26.47 -21.85 -7.05
C ASN A 445 27.95 -21.86 -7.50
N ASN A 446 28.90 -21.90 -6.55
CA ASN A 446 30.33 -22.14 -6.82
C ASN A 446 30.70 -23.59 -6.45
N GLY A 447 30.15 -24.55 -7.21
CA GLY A 447 30.64 -25.94 -7.25
C GLY A 447 31.65 -26.12 -8.40
N PRO A 448 32.62 -27.05 -8.31
CA PRO A 448 33.85 -27.01 -9.10
C PRO A 448 33.67 -27.52 -10.55
N ALA A 449 34.29 -26.75 -11.46
CA ALA A 449 34.74 -27.05 -12.84
C ALA A 449 33.70 -27.53 -13.87
#